data_AF-A0A959NIL9-F1
#
_entry.id   AF-A0A959NIL9-F1
#
_cell.length_a   1.000
_cell.length_b   1.000
_cell.length_c   1.000
_cell.angle_alpha   90.00
_cell.angle_beta   90.00
_cell.angle_gamma   90.00
#
_symmetry.space_group_name_H-M   'P 1'
#
loop_
_entity.id
_entity.type
_entity.pdbx_description
1 polymer ?
#
loop_
_entity_poly.entity_id
_entity_poly.type
_entity_poly.pdbx_seq_one_letter_code
_entity_poly.pdbx_strand_id
1 'polypeptide(L)'
;YDAWRPYAKNRKYLIEGINGSPLIRFCGSLLRVERALVTPGESAAGVKKMLEAASEQRQEFLKEENKPSDQKIVAAITKLFYEDIDEAQHPIGFYATLKNNYGPLDDDATYQKYAADIFSKTMIFDDSSWNAFVANPDGVTLQSDMAFAYASAFFTNYLSKYAQYYTTFRAANDEFGRLYMKGIMQMDPAKAKMMYPDATFTMRVSYGSVKPYHPKDAVFYDYVTTSKGILEKYKAGDYEFDLPAKQIELLKKRDFGQYMDPERKDLVIDFITTNDITGGNSGSPVINGKGELIGLAFDGNYEALSHKLQFDKDLNRTICVDIRYVLWCIDKLGGAKNIIDELTL
;
A
#
# COMPACT_ATOMS: atom_id res chain seq x y z
N TYR A 1 -9.14 23.86 -6.98
CA TYR A 1 -8.23 22.97 -7.72
C TYR A 1 -7.07 23.73 -8.34
N ASP A 2 -7.29 24.81 -9.10
CA ASP A 2 -6.21 25.52 -9.80
C ASP A 2 -5.11 26.05 -8.86
N ALA A 3 -5.47 26.52 -7.66
CA ALA A 3 -4.48 26.94 -6.66
C ALA A 3 -3.62 25.79 -6.09
N TRP A 4 -4.07 24.53 -6.15
CA TRP A 4 -3.36 23.37 -5.62
C TRP A 4 -2.61 22.59 -6.70
N ARG A 5 -3.18 22.50 -7.91
CA ARG A 5 -2.68 21.67 -9.00
C ARG A 5 -1.17 21.83 -9.26
N PRO A 6 -0.56 23.03 -9.25
CA PRO A 6 0.88 23.20 -9.46
C PRO A 6 1.77 22.46 -8.45
N TYR A 7 1.27 22.23 -7.23
CA TYR A 7 2.04 21.64 -6.12
C TYR A 7 1.67 20.17 -5.85
N ALA A 8 0.64 19.65 -6.53
CA ALA A 8 0.15 18.30 -6.33
C ALA A 8 1.21 17.23 -6.64
N LYS A 9 1.98 17.44 -7.72
CA LYS A 9 3.06 16.52 -8.12
C LYS A 9 4.18 16.51 -7.07
N ASN A 10 4.61 17.66 -6.58
CA ASN A 10 5.62 17.77 -5.52
C ASN A 10 5.23 16.95 -4.28
N ARG A 11 4.01 17.15 -3.76
CA ARG A 11 3.51 16.36 -2.62
C ARG A 11 3.53 14.86 -2.89
N LYS A 12 3.19 14.43 -4.11
CA LYS A 12 3.20 13.03 -4.49
C LYS A 12 4.60 12.44 -4.54
N TYR A 13 5.57 13.17 -5.11
CA TYR A 13 6.97 12.74 -5.08
C TYR A 13 7.51 12.70 -3.65
N LEU A 14 7.12 13.66 -2.79
CA LEU A 14 7.54 13.63 -1.39
C LEU A 14 7.00 12.39 -0.66
N ILE A 15 5.70 12.09 -0.80
CA ILE A 15 5.04 11.02 -0.02
C ILE A 15 5.32 9.63 -0.57
N GLU A 16 5.24 9.45 -1.89
CA GLU A 16 5.38 8.14 -2.53
C GLU A 16 6.83 7.86 -2.96
N GLY A 17 7.61 8.90 -3.23
CA GLY A 17 9.01 8.81 -3.67
C GLY A 17 10.00 9.00 -2.51
N ILE A 18 10.20 10.24 -2.05
CA ILE A 18 11.24 10.59 -1.07
C ILE A 18 11.02 9.81 0.23
N ASN A 19 9.78 9.79 0.72
CA ASN A 19 9.35 9.03 1.88
C ASN A 19 9.10 7.52 1.58
N GLY A 20 9.31 7.10 0.33
CA GLY A 20 9.28 5.71 -0.10
C GLY A 20 10.53 4.94 0.34
N SER A 21 11.66 5.62 0.53
CA SER A 21 12.88 5.07 1.13
C SER A 21 12.69 4.85 2.64
N PRO A 22 12.86 3.62 3.17
CA PRO A 22 12.84 3.35 4.61
C PRO A 22 13.83 4.20 5.41
N LEU A 23 15.08 4.35 4.96
CA LEU A 23 16.08 5.21 5.61
C LEU A 23 15.60 6.66 5.67
N ILE A 24 15.17 7.23 4.54
CA ILE A 24 14.77 8.63 4.49
C ILE A 24 13.47 8.88 5.25
N ARG A 25 12.54 7.92 5.27
CA ARG A 25 11.34 7.96 6.11
C ARG A 25 11.70 8.00 7.59
N PHE A 26 12.63 7.16 8.03
CA PHE A 26 13.15 7.19 9.40
C PHE A 26 13.79 8.54 9.71
N CYS A 27 14.68 9.04 8.86
CA CYS A 27 15.29 10.37 9.02
C CYS A 27 14.25 11.50 9.05
N GLY A 28 13.15 11.38 8.29
CA GLY A 28 12.02 12.30 8.33
C GLY A 28 11.33 12.35 9.70
N SER A 29 11.26 11.23 10.43
CA SER A 29 10.71 11.21 11.79
C SER A 29 11.60 11.97 12.79
N LEU A 30 12.91 12.04 12.52
CA LEU A 30 13.88 12.76 13.34
C LEU A 30 13.78 14.29 13.22
N LEU A 31 13.01 14.85 12.27
CA LEU A 31 12.80 16.30 12.17
C LEU A 31 12.21 16.89 13.46
N ARG A 32 11.39 16.11 14.18
CA ARG A 32 10.86 16.52 15.47
C ARG A 32 11.94 16.56 16.56
N VAL A 33 12.88 15.61 16.51
CA VAL A 33 14.03 15.57 17.41
C VAL A 33 14.94 16.76 17.14
N GLU A 34 15.28 17.01 15.87
CA GLU A 34 16.08 18.17 15.47
C GLU A 34 15.46 19.47 15.99
N ARG A 35 14.16 19.68 15.76
CA ARG A 35 13.46 20.88 16.21
C ARG A 35 13.55 21.07 17.73
N ALA A 36 13.41 19.99 18.49
CA ALA A 36 13.53 19.99 19.93
C ALA A 36 14.96 20.30 20.42
N LEU A 37 15.98 19.94 19.65
CA LEU A 37 17.39 20.24 19.96
C LEU A 37 17.76 21.69 19.65
N VAL A 38 17.17 22.29 18.61
CA VAL A 38 17.59 23.62 18.13
C VAL A 38 16.66 24.77 18.56
N THR A 39 15.44 24.46 19.05
CA THR A 39 14.47 25.48 19.49
C THR A 39 14.39 25.53 21.01
N PRO A 40 14.45 26.72 21.64
CA PRO A 40 14.21 26.84 23.08
C PRO A 40 12.81 26.37 23.46
N GLY A 41 12.70 25.59 24.55
CA GLY A 41 11.41 25.25 25.17
C GLY A 41 11.13 23.76 25.37
N GLU A 42 11.91 22.87 24.74
CA GLU A 42 11.83 21.44 25.06
C GLU A 42 12.70 21.09 26.28
N SER A 43 12.19 20.21 27.15
CA SER A 43 12.93 19.79 28.33
C SER A 43 13.93 18.68 27.98
N ALA A 44 15.02 18.57 28.74
CA ALA A 44 15.98 17.47 28.57
C ALA A 44 15.30 16.09 28.69
N ALA A 45 14.31 15.94 29.57
CA ALA A 45 13.50 14.74 29.69
C ALA A 45 12.62 14.48 28.44
N GLY A 46 12.07 15.53 27.84
CA GLY A 46 11.31 15.47 26.60
C GLY A 46 12.17 15.01 25.42
N VAL A 47 13.35 15.62 25.23
CA VAL A 47 14.33 15.20 24.22
C VAL A 47 14.72 13.73 24.41
N LYS A 48 15.04 13.33 25.66
CA LYS A 48 15.38 11.94 25.98
C LYS A 48 14.27 10.97 25.56
N LYS A 49 13.02 11.26 25.90
CA LYS A 49 11.86 10.44 25.51
C LYS A 49 11.70 10.33 23.99
N MET A 50 11.94 11.43 23.26
CA MET A 50 11.89 11.39 21.78
C MET A 50 13.01 10.51 21.20
N LEU A 51 14.22 10.54 21.78
CA LEU A 51 15.35 9.71 21.35
C LEU A 51 15.18 8.23 21.70
N GLU A 52 14.54 7.91 22.82
CA GLU A 52 14.13 6.54 23.17
C GLU A 52 13.17 6.00 22.10
N ALA A 53 12.11 6.75 21.79
CA ALA A 53 11.16 6.38 20.74
C ALA A 53 11.80 6.30 19.34
N ALA A 54 12.76 7.19 19.03
CA ALA A 54 13.52 7.14 17.79
C ALA A 54 14.44 5.91 17.73
N SER A 55 15.02 5.50 18.86
CA SER A 55 15.86 4.30 18.91
C SER A 55 15.04 3.03 18.72
N GLU A 56 13.83 2.95 19.29
CA GLU A 56 12.89 1.85 19.04
C GLU A 56 12.49 1.79 17.55
N GLN A 57 12.12 2.92 16.96
CA GLN A 57 11.80 3.01 15.53
C GLN A 57 12.99 2.61 14.65
N ARG A 58 14.21 3.02 15.01
CA ARG A 58 15.44 2.64 14.31
C ARG A 58 15.61 1.12 14.32
N GLN A 59 15.46 0.49 15.47
CA GLN A 59 15.61 -0.97 15.60
C GLN A 59 14.59 -1.70 14.74
N GLU A 60 13.33 -1.24 14.68
CA GLU A 60 12.32 -1.85 13.84
C GLU A 60 12.64 -1.69 12.35
N PHE A 61 12.98 -0.47 11.94
CA PHE A 61 13.43 -0.17 10.57
C PHE A 61 14.59 -1.08 10.14
N LEU A 62 15.62 -1.25 10.99
CA LEU A 62 16.80 -2.05 10.64
C LEU A 62 16.52 -3.54 10.44
N LYS A 63 15.44 -4.10 11.01
CA LYS A 63 15.09 -5.52 10.85
C LYS A 63 14.66 -5.87 9.42
N GLU A 64 13.93 -4.97 8.78
CA GLU A 64 13.36 -5.18 7.44
C GLU A 64 14.19 -4.54 6.32
N GLU A 65 15.29 -3.87 6.67
CA GLU A 65 16.01 -3.01 5.75
C GLU A 65 16.80 -3.79 4.69
N ASN A 66 16.55 -3.44 3.42
CA ASN A 66 17.34 -3.89 2.28
C ASN A 66 18.15 -2.72 1.69
N LYS A 67 19.32 -2.46 2.28
CA LYS A 67 20.19 -1.33 1.90
C LYS A 67 20.45 -1.21 0.39
N PRO A 68 20.75 -2.29 -0.36
CA PRO A 68 20.98 -2.18 -1.80
C PRO A 68 19.76 -1.68 -2.58
N SER A 69 18.55 -2.06 -2.16
CA SER A 69 17.31 -1.59 -2.78
C SER A 69 17.00 -0.16 -2.38
N ASP A 70 17.12 0.15 -1.09
CA ASP A 70 16.83 1.50 -0.58
C ASP A 70 17.78 2.56 -1.17
N GLN A 71 19.08 2.25 -1.30
CA GLN A 71 20.04 3.12 -1.95
C GLN A 71 19.66 3.42 -3.42
N LYS A 72 19.17 2.41 -4.15
CA LYS A 72 18.69 2.60 -5.53
C LYS A 72 17.43 3.46 -5.58
N ILE A 73 16.52 3.30 -4.60
CA ILE A 73 15.33 4.15 -4.48
C ILE A 73 15.75 5.61 -4.28
N VAL A 74 16.66 5.90 -3.33
CA VAL A 74 17.13 7.26 -3.09
C VAL A 74 17.75 7.87 -4.34
N ALA A 75 18.63 7.15 -5.05
CA ALA A 75 19.22 7.65 -6.29
C ALA A 75 18.15 7.97 -7.36
N ALA A 76 17.27 7.01 -7.63
CA ALA A 76 16.25 7.14 -8.67
C ALA A 76 15.26 8.25 -8.36
N ILE A 77 14.75 8.34 -7.12
CA ILE A 77 13.79 9.37 -6.74
C ILE A 77 14.43 10.76 -6.69
N THR A 78 15.69 10.89 -6.28
CA THR A 78 16.38 12.20 -6.31
C THR A 78 16.45 12.76 -7.73
N LYS A 79 16.72 11.88 -8.71
CA LYS A 79 16.74 12.21 -10.14
C LYS A 79 15.34 12.53 -10.65
N LEU A 80 14.39 11.62 -10.45
CA LEU A 80 13.02 11.82 -10.92
C LEU A 80 12.44 13.12 -10.35
N PHE A 81 12.68 13.44 -9.07
CA PHE A 81 12.24 14.73 -8.52
C PHE A 81 12.83 15.92 -9.27
N TYR A 82 14.11 15.87 -9.66
CA TYR A 82 14.76 16.94 -10.43
C TYR A 82 14.14 17.14 -11.81
N GLU A 83 13.82 16.04 -12.50
CA GLU A 83 13.31 16.05 -13.87
C GLU A 83 11.82 16.42 -13.92
N ASP A 84 11.07 16.00 -12.92
CA ASP A 84 9.61 16.01 -12.96
C ASP A 84 8.95 17.16 -12.22
N ILE A 85 9.66 17.78 -11.27
CA ILE A 85 9.13 18.86 -10.44
C ILE A 85 9.64 20.20 -11.00
N ASP A 86 8.78 21.21 -10.95
CA ASP A 86 9.17 22.57 -11.33
C ASP A 86 10.37 23.03 -10.50
N GLU A 87 11.39 23.60 -11.15
CA GLU A 87 12.64 24.03 -10.51
C GLU A 87 12.41 24.99 -9.35
N ALA A 88 11.40 25.87 -9.43
CA ALA A 88 11.04 26.79 -8.36
C ALA A 88 10.59 26.05 -7.08
N GLN A 89 10.20 24.78 -7.20
CA GLN A 89 9.77 23.93 -6.11
C GLN A 89 10.88 23.04 -5.53
N HIS A 90 12.08 23.05 -6.11
CA HIS A 90 13.22 22.29 -5.60
C HIS A 90 13.72 22.82 -4.25
N PRO A 91 14.31 21.96 -3.39
CA PRO A 91 15.02 22.44 -2.21
C PRO A 91 16.15 23.39 -2.62
N ILE A 92 16.17 24.58 -2.03
CA ILE A 92 17.11 25.65 -2.41
C ILE A 92 18.55 25.15 -2.25
N GLY A 93 19.37 25.31 -3.29
CA GLY A 93 20.78 24.96 -3.27
C GLY A 93 21.11 23.47 -3.31
N PHE A 94 20.12 22.58 -3.13
CA PHE A 94 20.35 21.13 -3.09
C PHE A 94 20.94 20.60 -4.40
N TYR A 95 20.26 20.82 -5.54
CA TYR A 95 20.71 20.33 -6.83
C TYR A 95 21.98 21.02 -7.33
N ALA A 96 22.19 22.29 -6.99
CA ALA A 96 23.44 22.98 -7.27
C ALA A 96 24.62 22.34 -6.51
N THR A 97 24.42 22.01 -5.23
CA THR A 97 25.43 21.33 -4.40
C THR A 97 25.70 19.91 -4.91
N LEU A 98 24.64 19.17 -5.24
CA LEU A 98 24.74 17.84 -5.84
C LEU A 98 25.57 17.89 -7.13
N LYS A 99 25.26 18.84 -8.01
CA LYS A 99 25.97 19.04 -9.27
C LYS A 99 27.47 19.29 -9.06
N ASN A 100 27.79 20.20 -8.14
CA ASN A 100 29.17 20.61 -7.87
C ASN A 100 30.01 19.48 -7.26
N ASN A 101 29.40 18.64 -6.42
CA ASN A 101 30.14 17.61 -5.67
C ASN A 101 30.17 16.25 -6.37
N TYR A 102 29.15 15.92 -7.19
CA TYR A 102 28.96 14.57 -7.73
C TYR A 102 28.87 14.50 -9.26
N GLY A 103 28.74 15.63 -9.97
CA GLY A 103 28.77 15.69 -11.44
C GLY A 103 27.48 16.20 -12.09
N PRO A 104 27.35 16.10 -13.43
CA PRO A 104 26.19 16.61 -14.17
C PRO A 104 24.86 16.00 -13.72
N LEU A 105 23.78 16.80 -13.68
CA LEU A 105 22.45 16.37 -13.23
C LEU A 105 21.67 15.56 -14.28
N ASP A 106 22.19 15.45 -15.49
CA ASP A 106 21.68 14.58 -16.56
C ASP A 106 22.32 13.18 -16.55
N ASP A 107 23.27 12.92 -15.64
CA ASP A 107 23.96 11.63 -15.49
C ASP A 107 23.46 10.84 -14.27
N ASP A 108 23.01 9.61 -14.50
CA ASP A 108 22.60 8.67 -13.43
C ASP A 108 23.71 8.45 -12.40
N ALA A 109 24.97 8.47 -12.84
CA ALA A 109 26.11 8.24 -11.97
C ALA A 109 26.23 9.30 -10.85
N THR A 110 25.75 10.53 -11.09
CA THR A 110 25.75 11.60 -10.08
C THR A 110 24.85 11.26 -8.91
N TYR A 111 23.63 10.79 -9.18
CA TYR A 111 22.67 10.38 -8.16
C TYR A 111 23.09 9.09 -7.47
N GLN A 112 23.63 8.12 -8.21
CA GLN A 112 24.10 6.84 -7.66
C GLN A 112 25.26 7.04 -6.67
N LYS A 113 26.24 7.90 -7.00
CA LYS A 113 27.37 8.21 -6.12
C LYS A 113 26.90 8.93 -4.86
N TYR A 114 26.00 9.90 -4.99
CA TYR A 114 25.45 10.62 -3.85
C TYR A 114 24.66 9.71 -2.90
N ALA A 115 23.81 8.83 -3.45
CA ALA A 115 23.10 7.84 -2.65
C ALA A 115 24.07 6.86 -1.96
N ALA A 116 25.11 6.37 -2.66
CA ALA A 116 26.13 5.53 -2.03
C ALA A 116 26.84 6.22 -0.86
N ASP A 117 27.11 7.52 -0.98
CA ASP A 117 27.68 8.32 0.10
C ASP A 117 26.72 8.46 1.29
N ILE A 118 25.43 8.73 1.06
CA ILE A 118 24.41 8.75 2.12
C ILE A 118 24.46 7.45 2.93
N PHE A 119 24.41 6.30 2.25
CA PHE A 119 24.30 4.99 2.90
C PHE A 119 25.59 4.54 3.58
N SER A 120 26.76 4.98 3.09
CA SER A 120 28.04 4.63 3.69
C SER A 120 28.45 5.54 4.85
N LYS A 121 27.96 6.79 4.89
CA LYS A 121 28.40 7.80 5.86
C LYS A 121 27.38 8.11 6.95
N THR A 122 26.13 7.64 6.82
CA THR A 122 25.10 7.94 7.80
C THR A 122 25.33 7.22 9.13
N MET A 123 25.15 7.95 10.25
CA MET A 123 25.16 7.38 11.60
C MET A 123 23.98 6.41 11.83
N ILE A 124 22.92 6.50 11.02
CA ILE A 124 21.73 5.66 11.20
C ILE A 124 22.07 4.18 11.04
N PHE A 125 23.05 3.83 10.20
CA PHE A 125 23.48 2.45 10.03
C PHE A 125 24.63 2.01 10.93
N ASP A 126 25.15 2.89 11.78
CA ASP A 126 26.28 2.62 12.66
C ASP A 126 25.84 2.71 14.13
N ASP A 127 25.81 1.58 14.81
CA ASP A 127 25.34 1.53 16.20
C ASP A 127 26.21 2.36 17.14
N SER A 128 27.53 2.44 16.89
CA SER A 128 28.41 3.22 17.74
C SER A 128 28.12 4.72 17.63
N SER A 129 27.96 5.22 16.41
CA SER A 129 27.66 6.62 16.11
C SER A 129 26.27 6.99 16.59
N TRP A 130 25.27 6.12 16.37
CA TRP A 130 23.93 6.32 16.89
C TRP A 130 23.91 6.40 18.42
N ASN A 131 24.57 5.47 19.11
CA ASN A 131 24.62 5.47 20.57
C ASN A 131 25.38 6.68 21.12
N ALA A 132 26.44 7.13 20.46
CA ALA A 132 27.14 8.36 20.82
C ALA A 132 26.24 9.60 20.68
N PHE A 133 25.47 9.69 19.59
CA PHE A 133 24.49 10.75 19.39
C PHE A 133 23.37 10.71 20.45
N VAL A 134 22.80 9.54 20.75
CA VAL A 134 21.75 9.41 21.78
C VAL A 134 22.27 9.80 23.17
N ALA A 135 23.52 9.47 23.50
CA ALA A 135 24.14 9.81 24.77
C ALA A 135 24.40 11.33 24.91
N ASN A 136 24.77 12.00 23.82
CA ASN A 136 25.07 13.43 23.80
C ASN A 136 24.38 14.08 22.59
N PRO A 137 23.05 14.27 22.65
CA PRO A 137 22.30 14.70 21.49
C PRO A 137 22.58 16.17 21.18
N ASP A 138 22.98 16.40 19.94
CA ASP A 138 23.38 17.71 19.43
C ASP A 138 22.75 17.96 18.05
N GLY A 139 22.14 19.13 17.89
CA GLY A 139 21.44 19.50 16.66
C GLY A 139 22.39 19.57 15.46
N VAL A 140 23.62 20.05 15.65
CA VAL A 140 24.61 20.16 14.57
C VAL A 140 25.05 18.78 14.09
N THR A 141 25.26 17.85 15.02
CA THR A 141 25.59 16.45 14.73
C THR A 141 24.49 15.80 13.89
N LEU A 142 23.22 15.96 14.28
CA LEU A 142 22.09 15.43 13.51
C LEU A 142 21.96 16.09 12.13
N GLN A 143 22.08 17.42 12.06
CA GLN A 143 22.01 18.19 10.80
C GLN A 143 23.14 17.85 9.82
N SER A 144 24.29 17.38 10.33
CA SER A 144 25.45 16.99 9.52
C SER A 144 25.39 15.55 9.01
N ASP A 145 24.49 14.71 9.54
CA ASP A 145 24.28 13.36 9.03
C ASP A 145 23.68 13.42 7.61
N MET A 146 24.31 12.72 6.65
CA MET A 146 23.94 12.85 5.23
C MET A 146 22.51 12.38 4.93
N ALA A 147 22.03 11.34 5.59
CA ALA A 147 20.67 10.83 5.39
C ALA A 147 19.64 11.81 5.98
N PHE A 148 19.92 12.34 7.17
CA PHE A 148 19.08 13.37 7.79
C PHE A 148 19.08 14.67 6.99
N ALA A 149 20.24 15.16 6.54
CA ALA A 149 20.35 16.36 5.73
C ALA A 149 19.56 16.24 4.42
N TYR A 150 19.62 15.08 3.75
CA TYR A 150 18.78 14.79 2.60
C TYR A 150 17.30 14.86 2.95
N ALA A 151 16.84 14.10 3.97
CA ALA A 151 15.45 14.10 4.38
C ALA A 151 14.96 15.52 4.71
N SER A 152 15.71 16.26 5.53
CA SER A 152 15.39 17.62 5.95
C SER A 152 15.27 18.58 4.78
N ALA A 153 16.16 18.50 3.78
CA ALA A 153 16.08 19.37 2.60
C ALA A 153 14.72 19.24 1.88
N PHE A 154 14.23 18.02 1.64
CA PHE A 154 12.97 17.80 0.94
C PHE A 154 11.75 18.05 1.83
N PHE A 155 11.73 17.51 3.05
CA PHE A 155 10.60 17.68 3.96
C PHE A 155 10.42 19.13 4.38
N THR A 156 11.49 19.83 4.80
CA THR A 156 11.41 21.23 5.23
C THR A 156 11.01 22.13 4.06
N ASN A 157 11.55 21.90 2.85
CA ASN A 157 11.14 22.66 1.67
C ASN A 157 9.63 22.55 1.41
N TYR A 158 9.07 21.33 1.47
CA TYR A 158 7.64 21.13 1.30
C TYR A 158 6.80 21.69 2.45
N LEU A 159 7.16 21.37 3.70
CA LEU A 159 6.40 21.77 4.88
C LEU A 159 6.34 23.28 5.05
N SER A 160 7.44 23.99 4.77
CA SER A 160 7.51 25.44 4.95
C SER A 160 6.87 26.24 3.81
N LYS A 161 6.87 25.72 2.56
CA LYS A 161 6.43 26.49 1.39
C LYS A 161 5.14 25.99 0.74
N TYR A 162 4.90 24.68 0.75
CA TYR A 162 3.88 24.07 -0.12
C TYR A 162 2.75 23.37 0.64
N ALA A 163 2.99 22.92 1.87
CA ALA A 163 2.00 22.21 2.68
C ALA A 163 0.71 23.01 2.91
N GLN A 164 0.80 24.33 3.06
CA GLN A 164 -0.37 25.19 3.28
C GLN A 164 -1.38 25.13 2.10
N TYR A 165 -0.90 25.05 0.85
CA TYR A 165 -1.78 24.95 -0.31
C TYR A 165 -2.62 23.68 -0.28
N TYR A 166 -2.04 22.55 0.16
CA TYR A 166 -2.78 21.31 0.34
C TYR A 166 -3.82 21.44 1.45
N THR A 167 -3.45 22.01 2.60
CA THR A 167 -4.35 22.20 3.75
C THR A 167 -5.54 23.07 3.38
N THR A 168 -5.30 24.22 2.75
CA THR A 168 -6.37 25.12 2.29
C THR A 168 -7.25 24.45 1.22
N PHE A 169 -6.65 23.71 0.28
CA PHE A 169 -7.40 22.96 -0.73
C PHE A 169 -8.31 21.91 -0.10
N ARG A 170 -7.81 21.11 0.85
CA ARG A 170 -8.61 20.07 1.52
C ARG A 170 -9.79 20.65 2.28
N ALA A 171 -9.57 21.69 3.07
CA ALA A 171 -10.64 22.35 3.83
C ALA A 171 -11.76 22.86 2.90
N ALA A 172 -11.40 23.54 1.81
CA ALA A 172 -12.38 24.01 0.83
C ALA A 172 -13.08 22.86 0.10
N ASN A 173 -12.34 21.82 -0.29
CA ASN A 173 -12.88 20.67 -0.99
C ASN A 173 -13.88 19.88 -0.13
N ASP A 174 -13.59 19.70 1.15
CA ASP A 174 -14.46 18.98 2.07
C ASP A 174 -15.79 19.74 2.28
N GLU A 175 -15.74 21.07 2.46
CA GLU A 175 -16.95 21.89 2.61
C GLU A 175 -17.77 21.97 1.32
N PHE A 176 -17.13 22.19 0.17
CA PHE A 176 -17.83 22.24 -1.11
C PHE A 176 -18.35 20.87 -1.54
N GLY A 177 -17.63 19.79 -1.25
CA GLY A 177 -18.11 18.43 -1.46
C GLY A 177 -19.39 18.14 -0.65
N ARG A 178 -19.43 18.57 0.61
CA ARG A 178 -20.61 18.47 1.47
C ARG A 178 -21.82 19.24 0.89
N LEU A 179 -21.61 20.49 0.46
CA LEU A 179 -22.67 21.31 -0.14
C LEU A 179 -23.14 20.74 -1.48
N TYR A 180 -22.22 20.26 -2.31
CA TYR A 180 -22.53 19.62 -3.59
C TYR A 180 -23.38 18.37 -3.38
N MET A 181 -22.98 17.47 -2.47
CA MET A 181 -23.76 16.27 -2.16
C MET A 181 -25.15 16.62 -1.63
N LYS A 182 -25.27 17.63 -0.75
CA LYS A 182 -26.58 18.13 -0.31
C LYS A 182 -27.45 18.58 -1.49
N GLY A 183 -26.88 19.32 -2.45
CA GLY A 183 -27.58 19.75 -3.66
C GLY A 183 -28.07 18.57 -4.51
N ILE A 184 -27.22 17.57 -4.73
CA ILE A 184 -27.58 16.32 -5.43
C ILE A 184 -28.75 15.62 -4.74
N MET A 185 -28.71 15.50 -3.41
CA MET A 185 -29.78 14.86 -2.65
C MET A 185 -31.10 15.65 -2.72
N GLN A 186 -31.04 16.98 -2.77
CA GLN A 186 -32.21 17.85 -2.87
C GLN A 186 -32.81 17.89 -4.29
N MET A 187 -31.99 17.71 -5.32
CA MET A 187 -32.42 17.69 -6.72
C MET A 187 -33.33 16.49 -7.02
N ASP A 188 -33.04 15.33 -6.45
CA ASP A 188 -33.88 14.12 -6.58
C ASP A 188 -33.90 13.33 -5.27
N PRO A 189 -34.83 13.66 -4.34
CA PRO A 189 -34.94 12.99 -3.05
C PRO A 189 -35.28 11.50 -3.17
N ALA A 190 -35.90 11.07 -4.27
CA ALA A 190 -36.22 9.66 -4.49
C ALA A 190 -34.96 8.85 -4.82
N LYS A 191 -34.11 9.35 -5.73
CA LYS A 191 -32.79 8.76 -5.98
C LYS A 191 -31.88 8.86 -4.77
N ALA A 192 -31.92 9.97 -4.03
CA ALA A 192 -31.12 10.16 -2.83
C ALA A 192 -31.36 9.07 -1.78
N LYS A 193 -32.60 8.60 -1.63
CA LYS A 193 -32.96 7.48 -0.72
C LYS A 193 -32.35 6.14 -1.14
N MET A 194 -31.96 5.98 -2.40
CA MET A 194 -31.32 4.77 -2.93
C MET A 194 -29.79 4.87 -2.92
N MET A 195 -29.22 6.04 -2.63
CA MET A 195 -27.78 6.23 -2.55
C MET A 195 -27.20 5.56 -1.30
N TYR A 196 -25.98 5.05 -1.42
CA TYR A 196 -25.16 4.62 -0.30
C TYR A 196 -23.94 5.55 -0.18
N PRO A 197 -23.45 5.81 1.04
CA PRO A 197 -22.28 6.67 1.22
C PRO A 197 -21.01 5.98 0.70
N ASP A 198 -20.02 6.77 0.28
CA ASP A 198 -18.67 6.28 -0.01
C ASP A 198 -18.08 5.49 1.15
N ALA A 199 -17.17 4.55 0.87
CA ALA A 199 -16.51 3.73 1.88
C ALA A 199 -15.61 4.58 2.81
N THR A 200 -15.71 4.36 4.12
CA THR A 200 -14.99 5.15 5.14
C THR A 200 -14.38 4.26 6.23
N PHE A 201 -13.99 3.02 5.91
CA PHE A 201 -13.56 2.00 6.88
C PHE A 201 -14.60 1.71 7.99
N THR A 202 -15.88 1.90 7.68
CA THR A 202 -17.00 1.48 8.53
C THR A 202 -17.66 0.24 7.94
N MET A 203 -18.32 -0.57 8.76
CA MET A 203 -19.02 -1.78 8.31
C MET A 203 -20.08 -1.45 7.27
N ARG A 204 -20.10 -2.20 6.16
CA ARG A 204 -21.07 -2.10 5.05
C ARG A 204 -21.58 -3.48 4.67
N VAL A 205 -22.69 -3.52 3.94
CA VAL A 205 -23.23 -4.74 3.33
C VAL A 205 -23.46 -4.46 1.84
N SER A 206 -22.95 -5.35 1.00
CA SER A 206 -23.31 -5.45 -0.41
C SER A 206 -23.97 -6.79 -0.65
N TYR A 207 -25.01 -6.83 -1.48
CA TYR A 207 -25.69 -8.06 -1.88
C TYR A 207 -25.71 -8.18 -3.40
N GLY A 208 -25.72 -9.41 -3.89
CA GLY A 208 -25.61 -9.71 -5.30
C GLY A 208 -25.90 -11.18 -5.58
N SER A 209 -25.44 -11.65 -6.73
CA SER A 209 -25.60 -13.05 -7.13
C SER A 209 -24.30 -13.59 -7.71
N VAL A 210 -24.08 -14.89 -7.56
CA VAL A 210 -23.04 -15.62 -8.30
C VAL A 210 -23.42 -15.56 -9.78
N LYS A 211 -22.58 -14.94 -10.63
CA LYS A 211 -22.97 -14.63 -12.02
C LYS A 211 -21.77 -14.54 -12.97
N PRO A 212 -21.85 -15.16 -14.16
CA PRO A 212 -20.79 -15.05 -15.16
C PRO A 212 -20.75 -13.64 -15.78
N TYR A 213 -19.76 -13.37 -16.63
CA TYR A 213 -19.70 -12.11 -17.37
C TYR A 213 -18.98 -12.23 -18.71
N HIS A 214 -19.18 -11.21 -19.55
CA HIS A 214 -18.56 -11.07 -20.86
C HIS A 214 -17.65 -9.84 -20.85
N PRO A 215 -16.33 -10.00 -20.73
CA PRO A 215 -15.41 -8.85 -20.69
C PRO A 215 -15.33 -8.12 -22.04
N LYS A 216 -15.58 -8.83 -23.14
CA LYS A 216 -15.59 -8.32 -24.52
C LYS A 216 -16.30 -9.30 -25.45
N ASP A 217 -16.50 -8.89 -26.70
CA ASP A 217 -17.11 -9.72 -27.73
C ASP A 217 -16.44 -11.11 -27.85
N ALA A 218 -17.27 -12.14 -28.05
CA ALA A 218 -16.92 -13.56 -28.14
C ALA A 218 -16.18 -14.18 -26.92
N VAL A 219 -15.96 -13.44 -25.83
CA VAL A 219 -15.33 -13.96 -24.61
C VAL A 219 -16.39 -14.10 -23.51
N PHE A 220 -16.39 -15.25 -22.86
CA PHE A 220 -17.26 -15.56 -21.72
C PHE A 220 -16.41 -16.11 -20.59
N TYR A 221 -16.57 -15.52 -19.40
CA TYR A 221 -16.03 -16.07 -18.18
C TYR A 221 -17.17 -16.67 -17.35
N ASP A 222 -17.06 -17.97 -17.10
CA ASP A 222 -17.93 -18.70 -16.19
C ASP A 222 -17.75 -18.16 -14.76
N TYR A 223 -18.71 -18.48 -13.89
CA TYR A 223 -18.75 -17.96 -12.52
C TYR A 223 -17.93 -18.78 -11.52
N VAL A 224 -17.30 -19.87 -11.94
CA VAL A 224 -16.44 -20.74 -11.11
C VAL A 224 -15.14 -21.12 -11.82
N THR A 225 -14.09 -21.32 -11.04
CA THR A 225 -12.87 -22.02 -11.44
C THR A 225 -12.79 -23.38 -10.72
N THR A 226 -12.05 -24.33 -11.27
CA THR A 226 -11.91 -25.68 -10.69
C THR A 226 -10.45 -26.09 -10.55
N SER A 227 -10.20 -27.20 -9.84
CA SER A 227 -8.85 -27.73 -9.66
C SER A 227 -8.10 -28.01 -10.97
N LYS A 228 -8.83 -28.30 -12.05
CA LYS A 228 -8.25 -28.45 -13.39
C LYS A 228 -7.50 -27.19 -13.81
N GLY A 229 -8.05 -26.01 -13.54
CA GLY A 229 -7.42 -24.73 -13.86
C GLY A 229 -6.13 -24.48 -13.07
N ILE A 230 -6.03 -24.98 -11.83
CA ILE A 230 -4.78 -24.96 -11.06
C ILE A 230 -3.71 -25.80 -11.77
N LEU A 231 -4.05 -27.03 -12.16
CA LEU A 231 -3.12 -27.93 -12.84
C LEU A 231 -2.73 -27.44 -14.24
N GLU A 232 -3.63 -26.77 -14.96
CA GLU A 232 -3.35 -26.16 -16.26
C GLU A 232 -2.38 -24.97 -16.17
N LYS A 233 -2.38 -24.24 -15.05
CA LYS A 233 -1.50 -23.09 -14.82
C LYS A 233 -0.14 -23.46 -14.21
N TYR A 234 -0.05 -24.61 -13.55
CA TYR A 234 1.15 -25.06 -12.83
C TYR A 234 2.42 -25.07 -13.70
N LYS A 235 3.50 -24.49 -13.18
CA LYS A 235 4.84 -24.48 -13.77
C LYS A 235 5.89 -24.70 -12.68
N ALA A 236 6.60 -25.82 -12.73
CA ALA A 236 7.61 -26.16 -11.73
C ALA A 236 8.73 -25.11 -11.67
N GLY A 237 9.07 -24.64 -10.46
CA GLY A 237 10.12 -23.64 -10.24
C GLY A 237 9.78 -22.21 -10.65
N ASP A 238 8.56 -21.96 -11.16
CA ASP A 238 8.09 -20.61 -11.46
C ASP A 238 7.63 -19.92 -10.16
N TYR A 239 8.09 -18.69 -9.91
CA TYR A 239 7.80 -17.98 -8.66
C TYR A 239 6.30 -17.78 -8.40
N GLU A 240 5.49 -17.61 -9.45
CA GLU A 240 4.05 -17.36 -9.33
C GLU A 240 3.20 -18.63 -9.50
N PHE A 241 3.69 -19.59 -10.29
CA PHE A 241 2.91 -20.75 -10.74
C PHE A 241 3.41 -22.11 -10.25
N ASP A 242 4.37 -22.16 -9.33
CA ASP A 242 4.78 -23.41 -8.67
C ASP A 242 3.79 -23.83 -7.57
N LEU A 243 3.74 -25.13 -7.25
CA LEU A 243 2.80 -25.70 -6.27
C LEU A 243 3.49 -26.76 -5.38
N PRO A 244 3.11 -26.87 -4.11
CA PRO A 244 3.57 -27.97 -3.25
C PRO A 244 3.25 -29.35 -3.86
N ALA A 245 4.22 -30.26 -3.84
CA ALA A 245 4.09 -31.59 -4.46
C ALA A 245 2.85 -32.38 -3.99
N LYS A 246 2.53 -32.30 -2.69
CA LYS A 246 1.33 -32.93 -2.10
C LYS A 246 0.03 -32.39 -2.71
N GLN A 247 -0.06 -31.09 -2.97
CA GLN A 247 -1.24 -30.50 -3.60
C GLN A 247 -1.43 -31.05 -5.01
N ILE A 248 -0.36 -31.08 -5.81
CA ILE A 248 -0.40 -31.63 -7.17
C ILE A 248 -0.87 -33.09 -7.15
N GLU A 249 -0.34 -33.90 -6.23
CA GLU A 249 -0.73 -35.31 -6.08
C GLU A 249 -2.22 -35.47 -5.78
N LEU A 250 -2.73 -34.75 -4.78
CA LEU A 250 -4.13 -34.83 -4.38
C LEU A 250 -5.08 -34.36 -5.49
N LEU A 251 -4.73 -33.27 -6.20
CA LEU A 251 -5.52 -32.76 -7.32
C LEU A 251 -5.54 -33.76 -8.49
N LYS A 252 -4.40 -34.36 -8.85
CA LYS A 252 -4.33 -35.39 -9.92
C LYS A 252 -5.10 -36.66 -9.56
N LYS A 253 -5.07 -37.08 -8.29
CA LYS A 253 -5.85 -38.21 -7.77
C LYS A 253 -7.33 -37.88 -7.58
N ARG A 254 -7.70 -36.59 -7.67
CA ARG A 254 -9.04 -36.08 -7.40
C ARG A 254 -9.54 -36.48 -6.01
N ASP A 255 -8.65 -36.49 -5.02
CA ASP A 255 -8.99 -36.76 -3.61
C ASP A 255 -9.63 -35.52 -2.98
N PHE A 256 -10.85 -35.22 -3.43
CA PHE A 256 -11.62 -34.06 -2.98
C PHE A 256 -12.48 -34.35 -1.75
N GLY A 257 -12.77 -35.63 -1.46
CA GLY A 257 -13.63 -36.02 -0.36
C GLY A 257 -15.02 -35.37 -0.42
N GLN A 258 -15.51 -34.93 0.74
CA GLN A 258 -16.81 -34.25 0.87
C GLN A 258 -16.87 -32.85 0.23
N TYR A 259 -15.72 -32.28 -0.16
CA TYR A 259 -15.61 -30.93 -0.68
C TYR A 259 -15.84 -30.85 -2.20
N MET A 260 -16.04 -31.98 -2.87
CA MET A 260 -16.34 -32.01 -4.30
C MET A 260 -17.69 -31.36 -4.58
N ASP A 261 -17.70 -30.42 -5.53
CA ASP A 261 -18.94 -29.83 -6.00
C ASP A 261 -19.78 -30.88 -6.76
N PRO A 262 -21.05 -31.08 -6.38
CA PRO A 262 -21.88 -32.12 -6.96
C PRO A 262 -22.32 -31.83 -8.40
N GLU A 263 -22.32 -30.57 -8.83
CA GLU A 263 -22.73 -30.16 -10.17
C GLU A 263 -21.55 -30.20 -11.15
N ARG A 264 -20.44 -29.54 -10.78
CA ARG A 264 -19.19 -29.49 -11.55
C ARG A 264 -18.42 -30.80 -11.50
N LYS A 265 -18.74 -31.68 -10.56
CA LYS A 265 -18.02 -32.93 -10.29
C LYS A 265 -16.52 -32.67 -10.11
N ASP A 266 -16.15 -31.57 -9.48
CA ASP A 266 -14.76 -31.16 -9.28
C ASP A 266 -14.65 -30.32 -8.00
N LEU A 267 -13.44 -30.03 -7.54
CA LEU A 267 -13.21 -29.05 -6.49
C LEU A 267 -13.26 -27.65 -7.11
N VAL A 268 -14.31 -26.89 -6.76
CA VAL A 268 -14.40 -25.47 -7.11
C VAL A 268 -13.39 -24.70 -6.27
N ILE A 269 -12.60 -23.83 -6.92
CA ILE A 269 -11.51 -23.08 -6.28
C ILE A 269 -12.00 -21.69 -5.92
N ASP A 270 -12.34 -20.91 -6.95
CA ASP A 270 -12.87 -19.57 -6.80
C ASP A 270 -14.23 -19.46 -7.50
N PHE A 271 -15.01 -18.48 -7.10
CA PHE A 271 -16.22 -18.07 -7.79
C PHE A 271 -16.34 -16.55 -7.83
N ILE A 272 -17.17 -16.05 -8.74
CA ILE A 272 -17.41 -14.61 -8.91
C ILE A 272 -18.85 -14.21 -8.64
N THR A 273 -19.02 -13.03 -8.05
CA THR A 273 -20.33 -12.45 -7.72
C THR A 273 -20.47 -11.02 -8.22
N THR A 274 -21.70 -10.51 -8.28
CA THR A 274 -22.01 -9.12 -8.63
C THR A 274 -21.94 -8.16 -7.43
N ASN A 275 -21.29 -8.55 -6.33
CA ASN A 275 -21.15 -7.68 -5.17
C ASN A 275 -20.23 -6.49 -5.50
N ASP A 276 -20.44 -5.39 -4.77
CA ASP A 276 -19.64 -4.18 -4.86
C ASP A 276 -18.67 -4.13 -3.68
N ILE A 277 -17.39 -4.30 -3.97
CA ILE A 277 -16.31 -4.30 -2.97
C ILE A 277 -15.20 -3.34 -3.36
N THR A 278 -14.44 -2.89 -2.37
CA THR A 278 -13.19 -2.13 -2.55
C THR A 278 -12.13 -2.55 -1.54
N GLY A 279 -10.97 -1.90 -1.57
CA GLY A 279 -9.90 -2.12 -0.59
C GLY A 279 -10.42 -2.03 0.85
N GLY A 280 -10.07 -3.03 1.66
CA GLY A 280 -10.61 -3.22 3.01
C GLY A 280 -11.66 -4.34 3.12
N ASN A 281 -12.17 -4.88 2.00
CA ASN A 281 -13.08 -6.03 2.01
C ASN A 281 -12.38 -7.40 1.92
N SER A 282 -11.07 -7.46 1.68
CA SER A 282 -10.34 -8.74 1.62
C SER A 282 -10.51 -9.51 2.93
N GLY A 283 -10.94 -10.76 2.84
CA GLY A 283 -11.32 -11.62 3.97
C GLY A 283 -12.80 -11.55 4.37
N SER A 284 -13.63 -10.72 3.72
CA SER A 284 -15.05 -10.60 4.08
C SER A 284 -15.81 -11.92 3.83
N PRO A 285 -16.68 -12.35 4.76
CA PRO A 285 -17.50 -13.54 4.57
C PRO A 285 -18.54 -13.31 3.47
N VAL A 286 -18.62 -14.25 2.54
CA VAL A 286 -19.68 -14.32 1.54
C VAL A 286 -20.71 -15.30 2.06
N ILE A 287 -21.93 -14.83 2.30
CA ILE A 287 -23.01 -15.61 2.89
C ILE A 287 -24.15 -15.84 1.90
N ASN A 288 -24.78 -17.00 1.96
CA ASN A 288 -25.96 -17.31 1.14
C ASN A 288 -27.24 -16.73 1.77
N GLY A 289 -28.39 -16.93 1.12
CA GLY A 289 -29.70 -16.44 1.58
C GLY A 289 -30.18 -17.01 2.92
N LYS A 290 -29.50 -18.00 3.48
CA LYS A 290 -29.76 -18.58 4.81
C LYS A 290 -28.77 -18.10 5.88
N GLY A 291 -27.79 -17.27 5.52
CA GLY A 291 -26.74 -16.81 6.43
C GLY A 291 -25.60 -17.81 6.62
N GLU A 292 -25.49 -18.83 5.76
CA GLU A 292 -24.40 -19.81 5.79
C GLU A 292 -23.20 -19.28 4.97
N LEU A 293 -21.98 -19.50 5.47
CA LEU A 293 -20.75 -19.10 4.78
C LEU A 293 -20.53 -19.95 3.53
N ILE A 294 -20.32 -19.31 2.38
CA ILE A 294 -20.03 -19.99 1.10
C ILE A 294 -18.67 -19.62 0.50
N GLY A 295 -18.02 -18.58 1.02
CA GLY A 295 -16.69 -18.19 0.56
C GLY A 295 -16.16 -16.95 1.25
N LEU A 296 -14.96 -16.53 0.84
CA LEU A 296 -14.31 -15.32 1.35
C LEU A 296 -13.94 -14.43 0.16
N ALA A 297 -14.37 -13.16 0.18
CA ALA A 297 -13.99 -12.20 -0.84
C ALA A 297 -12.50 -11.87 -0.68
N PHE A 298 -11.73 -11.88 -1.77
CA PHE A 298 -10.31 -11.54 -1.69
C PHE A 298 -9.87 -10.51 -2.73
N ASP A 299 -10.54 -10.44 -3.88
CA ASP A 299 -10.18 -9.51 -4.96
C ASP A 299 -11.38 -9.11 -5.83
N GLY A 300 -11.16 -8.22 -6.81
CA GLY A 300 -12.09 -7.92 -7.89
C GLY A 300 -11.45 -8.21 -9.26
N ASN A 301 -12.27 -8.40 -10.30
CA ASN A 301 -11.75 -8.53 -11.66
C ASN A 301 -11.13 -7.22 -12.18
N TYR A 302 -10.44 -7.30 -13.31
CA TYR A 302 -9.72 -6.17 -13.90
C TYR A 302 -10.63 -4.95 -14.16
N GLU A 303 -11.82 -5.18 -14.70
CA GLU A 303 -12.80 -4.14 -15.00
C GLU A 303 -13.30 -3.44 -13.72
N ALA A 304 -13.31 -4.16 -12.60
CA ALA A 304 -13.67 -3.58 -11.31
C ALA A 304 -12.64 -2.56 -10.81
N LEU A 305 -11.44 -2.40 -11.36
CA LEU A 305 -10.50 -1.34 -10.90
C LEU A 305 -11.10 0.08 -10.94
N SER A 306 -12.13 0.28 -11.77
CA SER A 306 -12.89 1.53 -11.90
C SER A 306 -13.96 1.77 -10.83
N HIS A 307 -14.30 0.77 -9.99
CA HIS A 307 -15.44 0.87 -9.05
C HIS A 307 -15.32 2.02 -8.05
N LYS A 308 -14.09 2.48 -7.76
CA LYS A 308 -13.84 3.66 -6.90
C LYS A 308 -14.39 4.96 -7.49
N LEU A 309 -14.69 4.97 -8.79
CA LEU A 309 -15.29 6.10 -9.51
C LEU A 309 -16.72 5.78 -9.94
N GLN A 310 -16.94 4.58 -10.50
CA GLN A 310 -18.24 4.14 -10.96
C GLN A 310 -18.33 2.62 -11.00
N PHE A 311 -19.41 2.08 -10.44
CA PHE A 311 -19.73 0.66 -10.53
C PHE A 311 -20.37 0.33 -11.88
N ASP A 312 -19.82 -0.66 -12.60
CA ASP A 312 -20.42 -1.22 -13.81
C ASP A 312 -21.09 -2.56 -13.49
N LYS A 313 -22.43 -2.60 -13.57
CA LYS A 313 -23.23 -3.78 -13.23
C LYS A 313 -22.98 -4.98 -14.16
N ASP A 314 -22.51 -4.74 -15.38
CA ASP A 314 -22.34 -5.79 -16.38
C ASP A 314 -20.93 -6.38 -16.28
N LEU A 315 -19.93 -5.56 -15.97
CA LEU A 315 -18.51 -5.95 -15.91
C LEU A 315 -17.96 -6.23 -14.51
N ASN A 316 -18.36 -5.49 -13.48
CA ASN A 316 -17.73 -5.62 -12.16
C ASN A 316 -18.07 -6.95 -11.49
N ARG A 317 -17.05 -7.64 -11.00
CA ARG A 317 -17.19 -8.90 -10.26
C ARG A 317 -16.26 -8.92 -9.05
N THR A 318 -16.81 -9.32 -7.92
CA THR A 318 -16.02 -9.74 -6.76
C THR A 318 -15.52 -11.17 -6.99
N ILE A 319 -14.24 -11.40 -6.71
CA ILE A 319 -13.61 -12.71 -6.73
C ILE A 319 -13.53 -13.24 -5.30
N CYS A 320 -14.09 -14.44 -5.11
CA CYS A 320 -14.22 -15.09 -3.84
C CYS A 320 -13.57 -16.47 -3.91
N VAL A 321 -12.87 -16.87 -2.85
CA VAL A 321 -12.45 -18.27 -2.70
C VAL A 321 -13.63 -19.08 -2.16
N ASP A 322 -13.89 -20.25 -2.75
CA ASP A 322 -14.95 -21.15 -2.30
C ASP A 322 -14.60 -21.77 -0.95
N ILE A 323 -15.55 -21.76 -0.02
CA ILE A 323 -15.30 -22.26 1.34
C ILE A 323 -14.93 -23.75 1.34
N ARG A 324 -15.41 -24.54 0.36
CA ARG A 324 -15.07 -25.95 0.22
C ARG A 324 -13.60 -26.14 -0.16
N TYR A 325 -13.02 -25.25 -0.96
CA TYR A 325 -11.59 -25.29 -1.26
C TYR A 325 -10.75 -24.94 -0.03
N VAL A 326 -11.17 -23.93 0.75
CA VAL A 326 -10.52 -23.59 2.02
C VAL A 326 -10.54 -24.78 2.98
N LEU A 327 -11.69 -25.42 3.17
CA LEU A 327 -11.83 -26.61 4.02
C LEU A 327 -11.02 -27.80 3.49
N TRP A 328 -11.00 -28.02 2.17
CA TRP A 328 -10.14 -29.04 1.55
C TRP A 328 -8.65 -28.77 1.81
N CYS A 329 -8.21 -27.51 1.76
CA CYS A 329 -6.85 -27.14 2.08
C CYS A 329 -6.52 -27.41 3.56
N ILE A 330 -7.43 -27.11 4.48
CA ILE A 330 -7.25 -27.35 5.92
C ILE A 330 -7.19 -28.87 6.21
N ASP A 331 -8.15 -29.63 5.68
CA ASP A 331 -8.32 -31.05 5.93
C ASP A 331 -7.30 -31.91 5.15
N LYS A 332 -7.40 -31.93 3.82
CA LYS A 332 -6.66 -32.87 2.96
C LYS A 332 -5.21 -32.45 2.77
N LEU A 333 -4.97 -31.17 2.51
CA LEU A 333 -3.63 -30.66 2.29
C LEU A 333 -2.88 -30.45 3.62
N GLY A 334 -3.52 -29.78 4.57
CA GLY A 334 -2.95 -29.42 5.87
C GLY A 334 -3.00 -30.50 6.94
N GLY A 335 -3.96 -31.44 6.87
CA GLY A 335 -4.15 -32.46 7.90
C GLY A 335 -4.69 -31.92 9.24
N ALA A 336 -5.24 -30.70 9.25
CA ALA A 336 -5.64 -29.99 10.45
C ALA A 336 -7.05 -30.37 10.91
N LYS A 337 -7.23 -31.66 11.24
CA LYS A 337 -8.53 -32.23 11.62
C LYS A 337 -9.16 -31.55 12.85
N ASN A 338 -8.34 -31.06 13.78
CA ASN A 338 -8.82 -30.32 14.95
C ASN A 338 -9.64 -29.07 14.59
N ILE A 339 -9.33 -28.40 13.47
CA ILE A 339 -10.09 -27.24 12.99
C ILE A 339 -11.41 -27.70 12.36
N ILE A 340 -11.38 -28.80 11.59
CA ILE A 340 -12.59 -29.36 10.97
C ILE A 340 -13.59 -29.83 12.03
N ASP A 341 -13.09 -30.48 13.10
CA ASP A 341 -13.92 -31.00 14.18
C ASP A 341 -14.53 -29.87 15.05
N GLU A 342 -13.99 -28.65 15.01
CA GLU A 342 -14.57 -27.46 15.68
C GLU A 342 -15.77 -26.88 14.92
N LEU A 343 -15.85 -27.12 13.60
CA LEU A 343 -16.86 -26.55 12.73
C LEU A 343 -18.11 -27.44 12.64
N THR A 344 -19.27 -26.80 12.50
CA THR A 344 -20.49 -27.49 12.05
C THR A 344 -20.61 -27.29 10.55
N LEU A 345 -20.49 -28.39 9.78
CA LEU A 345 -20.46 -28.40 8.32
C LEU A 345 -21.81 -28.78 7.69
#